data_AF-A0A7W0XSD1-F1
#
_entry.id   AF-A0A7W0XSD1-F1
#
_cell.length_a   1.000
_cell.length_b   1.000
_cell.length_c   1.000
_cell.angle_alpha   90.00
_cell.angle_beta   90.00
_cell.angle_gamma   90.00
#
_symmetry.space_group_name_H-M   'P 1'
#
loop_
_entity.id
_entity.type
_entity.pdbx_description
1 polymer ?
#
loop_
_entity_poly.entity_id
_entity_poly.type
_entity_poly.pdbx_seq_one_letter_code
_entity_poly.pdbx_strand_id
1 'polypeptide(L)' 'MPTALRVGSYRFFFYAADENEPSHIHVGREDSVAKFWLDPVRLASAGRFRRPGCAI' A
#
# COMPACT_ATOMS: atom_id res chain seq x y z
N MET A 1 -0.25 -11.74 8.46
CA MET A 1 0.58 -10.52 8.33
C MET A 1 0.23 -9.58 9.46
N PRO A 2 1.18 -9.21 10.33
CA PRO A 2 0.93 -8.19 11.36
C PRO A 2 0.70 -6.83 10.69
N THR A 3 -0.31 -6.11 11.15
CA THR A 3 -0.53 -4.71 10.76
C THR A 3 0.33 -3.84 11.66
N ALA A 4 1.25 -3.08 11.09
CA ALA A 4 2.16 -2.22 11.84
C ALA A 4 1.45 -0.99 12.40
N LEU A 5 0.56 -0.39 11.62
CA LEU A 5 -0.20 0.79 12.01
C LEU A 5 -1.58 0.76 11.38
N ARG A 6 -2.60 1.25 12.10
CA ARG A 6 -3.95 1.41 11.57
C ARG A 6 -4.43 2.83 11.87
N VAL A 7 -4.78 3.55 10.81
CA VAL A 7 -5.29 4.93 10.90
C VAL A 7 -6.64 4.96 10.20
N GLY A 8 -7.72 5.02 10.98
CA GLY A 8 -9.08 4.91 10.46
C GLY A 8 -9.30 3.61 9.65
N SER A 9 -9.71 3.77 8.39
CA SER A 9 -9.94 2.67 7.45
C SER A 9 -8.68 2.21 6.71
N TYR A 10 -7.52 2.86 6.93
CA TYR A 10 -6.25 2.52 6.31
C TYR A 10 -5.42 1.62 7.23
N ARG A 11 -4.84 0.57 6.66
CA ARG A 11 -4.00 -0.42 7.35
C ARG A 11 -2.62 -0.41 6.72
N PHE A 12 -1.60 -0.17 7.52
CA PHE A 12 -0.21 -0.20 7.12
C PHE A 12 0.40 -1.54 7.52
N PHE A 13 0.97 -2.27 6.59
CA PHE A 13 1.54 -3.59 6.83
C PHE A 13 2.80 -3.82 5.99
N PHE A 14 3.65 -4.72 6.47
CA PHE A 14 4.86 -5.15 5.78
C PHE A 14 4.68 -6.58 5.29
N TYR A 15 5.13 -6.84 4.06
CA TYR A 15 5.30 -8.21 3.59
C TYR A 15 6.64 -8.74 4.08
N ALA A 16 6.62 -9.88 4.75
CA ALA A 16 7.85 -10.53 5.25
C ALA A 16 8.68 -11.18 4.12
N ALA A 17 8.16 -11.21 2.89
CA ALA A 17 8.81 -11.80 1.71
C ALA A 17 9.58 -10.79 0.86
N ASP A 18 9.67 -9.53 1.32
CA ASP A 18 10.44 -8.49 0.65
C ASP A 18 11.89 -8.52 1.13
N GLU A 19 12.63 -9.49 0.60
CA GLU A 19 14.00 -9.79 1.01
C GLU A 19 15.05 -8.89 0.33
N ASN A 20 14.68 -8.20 -0.77
CA ASN A 20 15.64 -7.42 -1.60
C ASN A 20 15.08 -6.09 -2.16
N GLU A 21 13.85 -5.69 -1.83
CA GLU A 21 13.33 -4.39 -2.26
C GLU A 21 13.75 -3.27 -1.28
N PRO A 22 13.93 -2.03 -1.77
CA PRO A 22 14.18 -0.88 -0.91
C PRO A 22 13.05 -0.71 0.11
N SER A 23 13.37 -0.09 1.26
CA SER A 23 12.43 0.07 2.37
C SER A 23 11.11 0.65 1.87
N HIS A 24 10.02 -0.11 2.03
CA HIS A 24 8.69 0.28 1.57
C HIS A 24 7.61 -0.21 2.53
N ILE A 25 6.42 0.37 2.42
CA ILE A 25 5.26 0.07 3.24
C ILE A 25 4.04 -0.15 2.35
N HIS A 26 3.22 -1.14 2.71
CA HIS A 26 1.95 -1.40 2.05
C HIS A 26 0.83 -0.74 2.84
N VAL A 27 -0.07 -0.06 2.14
CA VAL A 27 -1.21 0.67 2.68
C VAL A 27 -2.47 0.09 2.06
N GLY A 28 -3.22 -0.68 2.84
CA GLY A 28 -4.48 -1.28 2.44
C GLY A 28 -5.69 -0.46 2.91
N ARG A 29 -6.70 -0.34 2.06
CA ARG A 29 -8.04 0.17 2.38
C ARG A 29 -9.08 -0.69 1.65
N GLU A 30 -9.87 -1.46 2.40
CA GLU A 30 -10.84 -2.43 1.86
C GLU A 30 -10.23 -3.32 0.76
N ASP A 31 -10.65 -3.16 -0.50
CA ASP A 31 -10.17 -3.90 -1.69
C ASP A 31 -9.00 -3.21 -2.42
N SER A 32 -8.48 -2.10 -1.87
CA SER A 32 -7.37 -1.34 -2.43
C SER A 32 -6.10 -1.57 -1.62
N VAL A 33 -4.97 -1.74 -2.30
CA VAL A 33 -3.64 -1.84 -1.69
C VAL A 33 -2.68 -0.96 -2.45
N ALA A 34 -2.04 -0.02 -1.78
CA ALA A 34 -0.99 0.82 -2.34
C ALA A 34 0.37 0.48 -1.71
N LYS A 35 1.44 0.59 -2.49
CA LYS A 35 2.82 0.41 -2.08
C LYS A 35 3.53 1.76 -2.14
N PHE A 36 4.25 2.11 -1.07
CA PHE A 36 5.03 3.34 -0.97
C PHE A 36 6.48 3.04 -0.59
N TRP A 37 7.43 3.58 -1.34
CA TRP A 37 8.83 3.64 -0.96
C TRP A 37 9.02 4.57 0.23
N LEU A 38 9.99 4.28 1.10
CA LEU A 38 10.38 5.12 2.24
C LEU A 38 11.62 5.96 1.93
N ASP A 39 12.46 5.52 0.98
CA ASP A 39 13.66 6.25 0.55
C ASP A 39 13.79 6.25 -0.98
N PRO A 40 13.58 7.40 -1.66
CA PRO A 40 12.80 8.55 -1.19
C PRO A 40 11.31 8.20 -1.06
N VAL A 41 10.58 8.91 -0.19
CA VAL A 41 9.15 8.66 0.02
C VAL A 41 8.36 8.91 -1.27
N ARG A 42 7.94 7.84 -1.95
CA ARG A 42 7.23 7.89 -3.24
C ARG A 42 6.22 6.78 -3.39
N LEU A 43 5.13 7.06 -4.10
CA LEU A 43 4.16 6.04 -4.49
C LEU A 43 4.80 5.09 -5.51
N ALA A 44 4.89 3.82 -5.16
CA ALA A 44 5.41 2.77 -6.03
C ALA A 44 4.30 2.21 -6.92
N SER A 45 3.15 1.89 -6.31
CA SER A 45 2.00 1.32 -7.01
C SER A 45 0.73 1.57 -6.21
N ALA A 46 -0.39 1.79 -6.88
CA ALA A 46 -1.71 1.88 -6.25
C ALA A 46 -2.63 0.85 -6.88
N GLY A 47 -2.80 -0.30 -6.21
CA GLY A 47 -3.73 -1.34 -6.58
C GLY A 47 -5.15 -0.94 -6.21
N ARG A 48 -6.05 -0.95 -7.21
CA ARG A 48 -7.51 -0.83 -7.04
C ARG A 48 -8.03 0.43 -6.33
N PHE A 49 -7.25 1.51 -6.28
CA PHE A 49 -7.84 2.86 -6.14
C PHE A 49 -8.56 3.22 -7.46
N ARG A 50 -9.62 2.49 -7.80
CA ARG A 50 -10.46 2.78 -8.96
C ARG A 50 -11.10 4.13 -8.72
N ARG A 51 -10.90 5.07 -9.65
CA ARG A 51 -11.82 6.20 -9.80
C ARG A 51 -13.22 5.62 -10.04
N PRO A 52 -14.21 5.87 -9.18
CA PRO A 52 -15.58 5.53 -9.52
C PRO A 52 -15.96 6.43 -10.72
N GLY A 53 -16.12 5.85 -11.91
CA GLY A 53 -16.75 6.55 -13.04
C GLY A 53 -16.04 6.58 -14.39
N CYS A 54 -15.08 5.70 -14.71
CA CYS A 54 -14.65 5.52 -16.12
C CYS A 54 -15.06 4.12 -16.59
N ALA A 55 -16.36 3.95 -16.88
CA ALA A 55 -16.83 2.92 -17.79
C ALA A 55 -16.93 3.58 -19.16
N ILE A 56 -16.21 3.00 -20.14
CA ILE A 56 -16.33 3.32 -21.56
C ILE A 56 -17.71 2.91 -22.10
#